data_AF-A0A7G5XAX5-F1
#
_entry.id   AF-A0A7G5XAX5-F1
#
_cell.length_a   1.000
_cell.length_b   1.000
_cell.length_c   1.000
_cell.angle_alpha   90.00
_cell.angle_beta   90.00
_cell.angle_gamma   90.00
#
_symmetry.space_group_name_H-M   'P 1'
#
loop_
_entity.id
_entity.type
_entity.pdbx_description
1 polymer ?
#
loop_
_entity_poly.entity_id
_entity_poly.type
_entity_poly.pdbx_seq_one_letter_code
_entity_poly.pdbx_strand_id
1 'polypeptide(L)'
;MLSQYKALKAVSEENRKIGLNDIWFQLIPFFNLYWWFVVVNRLSASFAAEYDKLQISHNELYPTRAAGIVTPLLYFLALIPFDELKTIATLGWFLCFIIYWVQVYKCGKLILANKEYELLDVEREALDKTS
;
A
#
# COMPACT_ATOMS: atom_id res chain seq x y z
N MET A 1 6.79 1.85 6.75
CA MET A 1 6.47 2.88 7.77
C MET A 1 6.46 4.27 7.19
N LEU A 2 7.58 4.99 7.06
CA LEU A 2 7.55 6.38 6.54
C LEU A 2 7.01 6.47 5.10
N SER A 3 7.35 5.51 4.24
CA SER A 3 6.82 5.41 2.87
C SER A 3 5.30 5.20 2.85
N GLN A 4 4.79 4.28 3.68
CA GLN A 4 3.36 4.02 3.83
C GLN A 4 2.62 5.25 4.37
N TYR A 5 3.19 5.93 5.37
CA TYR A 5 2.64 7.17 5.91
C TYR A 5 2.56 8.27 4.84
N LYS A 6 3.63 8.48 4.07
CA LYS A 6 3.66 9.45 2.97
C LYS A 6 2.65 9.09 1.87
N ALA A 7 2.59 7.83 1.47
CA ALA A 7 1.67 7.36 0.45
C ALA A 7 0.20 7.48 0.91
N LEU A 8 -0.10 7.15 2.17
CA LEU A 8 -1.44 7.31 2.74
C LEU A 8 -1.85 8.78 2.92
N LYS A 9 -0.87 9.66 3.20
CA LYS A 9 -1.09 11.10 3.23
C LYS A 9 -1.43 11.65 1.84
N ALA A 10 -0.90 11.05 0.77
CA ALA A 10 -1.22 11.44 -0.60
C ALA A 10 -2.66 11.03 -1.02
N VAL A 11 -3.23 10.00 -0.39
CA VAL A 11 -4.62 9.56 -0.61
C VAL A 11 -5.58 10.56 0.06
N SER A 12 -6.66 10.89 -0.65
CA SER A 12 -7.75 11.72 -0.12
C SER A 12 -8.36 11.11 1.15
N GLU A 13 -8.82 11.96 2.06
CA GLU A 13 -9.34 11.48 3.36
C GLU A 13 -10.60 10.60 3.21
N GLU A 14 -11.41 10.89 2.19
CA GLU A 14 -12.63 10.13 1.84
C GLU A 14 -12.32 8.67 1.46
N ASN A 15 -11.20 8.46 0.77
CA ASN A 15 -10.77 7.14 0.30
C ASN A 15 -9.88 6.41 1.31
N ARG A 16 -9.50 7.07 2.40
CA ARG A 16 -8.62 6.51 3.43
C ARG A 16 -9.38 5.51 4.32
N LYS A 17 -9.09 4.22 4.17
CA LYS A 17 -9.69 3.13 4.97
C LYS A 17 -8.93 2.79 6.27
N ILE A 18 -7.83 3.50 6.55
CA ILE A 18 -7.00 3.31 7.74
C ILE A 18 -6.44 4.65 8.25
N GLY A 19 -6.41 4.88 9.56
CA GLY A 19 -5.82 6.10 10.10
C GLY A 19 -4.31 6.17 9.85
N LEU A 20 -3.76 7.38 9.69
CA LEU A 20 -2.30 7.53 9.54
C LEU A 20 -1.53 7.03 10.77
N ASN A 21 -2.12 7.20 11.95
CA ASN A 21 -1.54 6.74 13.21
C ASN A 21 -1.64 5.23 13.37
N ASP A 22 -2.62 4.59 12.71
CA ASP A 22 -2.80 3.14 12.79
C ASP A 22 -1.64 2.37 12.16
N ILE A 23 -0.92 2.97 11.22
CA ILE A 23 0.29 2.38 10.64
C ILE A 23 1.33 2.12 11.74
N TRP A 24 1.42 3.01 12.74
CA TRP A 24 2.44 2.92 13.79
C TRP A 24 2.21 1.79 14.78
N PHE A 25 0.99 1.24 14.89
CA PHE A 25 0.74 0.06 15.74
C PHE A 25 1.48 -1.19 15.27
N GLN A 26 1.96 -1.21 14.03
CA GLN A 26 2.90 -2.25 13.59
C GLN A 26 4.22 -2.23 14.38
N LEU A 27 4.59 -1.15 15.09
CA LEU A 27 5.81 -1.15 15.91
C LEU A 27 5.67 -1.95 17.22
N ILE A 28 4.46 -2.33 17.60
CA ILE A 28 4.19 -3.06 18.85
C ILE A 28 4.41 -4.56 18.59
N PRO A 29 5.46 -5.22 19.12
CA PRO A 29 5.86 -6.57 18.71
C PRO A 29 4.77 -7.63 18.85
N PHE A 30 3.95 -7.56 19.91
CA PHE A 30 2.87 -8.51 20.17
C PHE A 30 1.61 -8.26 19.34
N PHE A 31 1.42 -7.03 18.85
CA PHE A 31 0.28 -6.65 18.00
C PHE A 31 0.64 -6.62 16.50
N ASN A 32 1.95 -6.60 16.20
CA ASN A 32 2.53 -6.41 14.89
C ASN A 32 2.00 -7.41 13.86
N LEU A 33 1.99 -8.71 14.17
CA LEU A 33 1.64 -9.76 13.20
C LEU A 33 0.23 -9.58 12.64
N TYR A 34 -0.79 -9.57 13.49
CA TYR A 34 -2.19 -9.39 13.06
C TYR A 34 -2.39 -8.02 12.41
N TRP A 35 -1.84 -6.96 13.02
CA TRP A 35 -2.01 -5.60 12.54
C TRP A 35 -1.32 -5.35 11.19
N TRP A 36 -0.23 -6.09 10.91
CA TRP A 36 0.44 -6.05 9.62
C TRP A 36 -0.52 -6.42 8.49
N PHE A 37 -1.27 -7.52 8.64
CA PHE A 37 -2.27 -7.92 7.64
C PHE A 37 -3.38 -6.88 7.48
N VAL A 38 -3.88 -6.34 8.60
CA VAL A 38 -4.94 -5.32 8.59
C VAL A 38 -4.48 -4.07 7.85
N VAL A 39 -3.28 -3.57 8.13
CA VAL A 39 -2.73 -2.39 7.48
C VAL A 39 -2.51 -2.64 6.00
N VAL A 40 -1.90 -3.77 5.61
CA VAL A 40 -1.67 -4.09 4.18
C VAL A 40 -2.99 -4.12 3.40
N ASN A 41 -4.01 -4.80 3.92
CA ASN A 41 -5.31 -4.90 3.26
C ASN A 41 -6.04 -3.55 3.17
N ARG A 42 -6.09 -2.80 4.28
CA ARG A 42 -6.78 -1.50 4.29
C ARG A 42 -6.03 -0.43 3.50
N LEU A 43 -4.70 -0.45 3.52
CA LEU A 43 -3.86 0.44 2.73
C LEU A 43 -4.09 0.17 1.24
N SER A 44 -4.12 -1.10 0.84
CA SER A 44 -4.47 -1.51 -0.52
C SER A 44 -5.83 -0.99 -0.94
N ALA A 45 -6.85 -1.17 -0.10
CA ALA A 45 -8.21 -0.75 -0.40
C ALA A 45 -8.29 0.78 -0.55
N SER A 46 -7.50 1.51 0.23
CA SER A 46 -7.41 2.98 0.13
C SER A 46 -6.80 3.41 -1.20
N PHE A 47 -5.72 2.75 -1.63
CA PHE A 47 -5.14 3.00 -2.94
C PHE A 47 -6.10 2.62 -4.07
N ALA A 48 -6.75 1.46 -4.00
CA ALA A 48 -7.72 1.05 -5.02
C ALA A 48 -8.85 2.07 -5.21
N ALA A 49 -9.40 2.60 -4.10
CA ALA A 49 -10.43 3.64 -4.16
C ALA A 49 -9.91 4.96 -4.75
N GLU A 50 -8.67 5.35 -4.44
CA GLU A 50 -8.06 6.56 -5.02
C GLU A 50 -7.76 6.40 -6.51
N TYR A 51 -7.33 5.21 -6.94
CA TYR A 51 -7.07 4.91 -8.34
C TYR A 51 -8.35 4.90 -9.19
N ASP A 52 -9.44 4.36 -8.63
CA ASP A 52 -10.77 4.40 -9.25
C ASP A 52 -11.25 5.86 -9.41
N LYS A 53 -11.07 6.69 -8.37
CA LYS A 53 -11.37 8.13 -8.42
C LYS A 53 -10.53 8.87 -9.47
N LEU A 54 -9.24 8.55 -9.58
CA LEU A 54 -8.30 9.18 -10.51
C LEU A 54 -8.31 8.53 -11.92
N GLN A 55 -9.20 7.57 -12.18
CA GLN A 55 -9.30 6.80 -13.41
C GLN A 55 -7.96 6.23 -13.92
N ILE A 56 -7.04 5.89 -13.01
CA ILE A 56 -5.73 5.34 -13.36
C ILE A 56 -5.94 3.91 -13.86
N SER A 57 -5.48 3.60 -15.09
CA SER A 57 -5.63 2.27 -15.69
C SER A 57 -5.13 1.16 -14.74
N HIS A 58 -6.03 0.24 -14.39
CA HIS A 58 -5.85 -0.86 -13.43
C HIS A 58 -4.79 -1.91 -13.84
N ASN A 59 -4.11 -1.75 -14.97
CA ASN A 59 -3.21 -2.76 -15.53
C ASN A 59 -2.00 -3.08 -14.64
N GLU A 60 -1.60 -2.18 -13.74
CA GLU A 60 -0.46 -2.39 -12.81
C GLU A 60 -0.86 -2.79 -11.38
N LEU A 61 -2.18 -2.87 -11.07
CA LEU A 61 -2.69 -2.87 -9.69
C LEU A 61 -2.96 -4.26 -9.07
N TYR A 62 -2.50 -5.35 -9.70
CA TYR A 62 -2.62 -6.71 -9.16
C TYR A 62 -1.63 -7.18 -8.07
N PRO A 63 -0.57 -6.46 -7.67
CA PRO A 63 0.36 -7.00 -6.68
C PRO A 63 -0.21 -7.01 -5.26
N THR A 64 -1.26 -6.25 -4.98
CA THR A 64 -1.92 -6.26 -3.66
C THR A 64 -2.91 -7.41 -3.49
N ARG A 65 -3.51 -7.92 -4.58
CA ARG A 65 -4.33 -9.14 -4.57
C ARG A 65 -3.45 -10.40 -4.49
N ALA A 66 -2.30 -10.39 -5.16
CA ALA A 66 -1.29 -11.44 -5.01
C ALA A 66 -0.69 -11.44 -3.59
N ALA A 67 -0.36 -10.27 -3.03
CA ALA A 67 0.13 -10.15 -1.66
C ALA A 67 -0.88 -10.67 -0.61
N GLY A 68 -2.19 -10.52 -0.85
CA GLY A 68 -3.27 -11.06 -0.02
C GLY A 68 -3.51 -12.58 -0.13
N ILE A 69 -3.04 -13.23 -1.21
CA ILE A 69 -3.11 -14.69 -1.40
C ILE A 69 -1.86 -15.37 -0.80
N VAL A 70 -0.69 -14.73 -0.91
CA VAL A 70 0.59 -15.27 -0.41
C VAL A 70 0.66 -15.24 1.12
N THR A 71 -0.04 -14.31 1.76
CA THR A 71 -0.03 -14.10 3.22
C THR A 71 -0.68 -15.22 4.05
N PRO A 72 -1.89 -15.74 3.74
CA PRO A 72 -2.44 -16.90 4.44
C PRO A 72 -1.63 -18.17 4.19
N LEU A 73 -1.04 -18.34 3.00
CA LEU A 73 -0.14 -19.45 2.66
C LEU A 73 1.11 -19.49 3.54
N LEU A 74 1.77 -18.34 3.78
CA LEU A 74 2.93 -18.25 4.67
C LEU A 74 2.57 -18.48 6.16
N TYR A 75 1.37 -18.06 6.60
CA TYR A 75 0.92 -18.27 7.98
C TYR A 75 0.63 -19.75 8.27
N PHE A 76 0.02 -20.48 7.31
CA PHE A 76 -0.15 -21.94 7.42
C PHE A 76 1.18 -22.71 7.42
N LEU A 77 2.20 -22.22 6.71
CA LEU A 77 3.58 -22.75 6.76
C LEU A 77 4.28 -22.48 8.09
N ALA A 78 4.02 -21.33 8.73
CA ALA A 78 4.62 -20.95 10.01
C ALA A 78 4.08 -21.71 11.23
N LEU A 79 2.89 -22.33 11.10
CA LEU A 79 2.30 -23.17 12.13
C LEU A 79 2.94 -24.56 12.22
N ILE A 80 3.74 -24.95 11.21
CA ILE A 80 4.39 -26.25 11.16
C ILE A 80 5.72 -26.18 11.95
N PRO A 81 5.90 -26.95 13.03
CA PRO A 81 7.07 -26.85 13.90
C PRO A 81 8.27 -27.64 13.35
N PHE A 82 8.74 -27.27 12.14
CA PHE A 82 10.00 -27.79 11.60
C PHE A 82 11.06 -26.69 11.63
N ASP A 83 12.13 -26.90 12.40
CA ASP A 83 13.18 -25.90 12.60
C ASP A 83 13.93 -25.52 11.29
N GLU A 84 14.00 -26.42 10.30
CA GLU A 84 14.61 -26.11 9.00
C GLU A 84 13.75 -25.18 8.12
N LEU A 85 12.43 -25.25 8.26
CA LEU A 85 11.51 -24.40 7.51
C LEU A 85 11.46 -22.97 8.06
N LYS A 86 11.80 -22.77 9.35
CA LYS A 86 11.81 -21.43 9.96
C LYS A 86 12.77 -20.48 9.25
N THR A 87 13.96 -20.94 8.89
CA THR A 87 15.00 -20.11 8.23
C THR A 87 14.59 -19.70 6.81
N ILE A 88 13.98 -20.61 6.06
CA ILE A 88 13.48 -20.34 4.71
C ILE A 88 12.26 -19.41 4.80
N ALA A 89 11.40 -19.60 5.80
CA ALA A 89 10.25 -18.75 6.05
C ALA A 89 10.66 -17.31 6.40
N THR A 90 11.69 -17.08 7.21
CA THR A 90 12.20 -15.72 7.50
C THR A 90 12.79 -15.05 6.27
N LEU A 91 13.53 -15.79 5.44
CA LEU A 91 14.04 -15.28 4.15
C LEU A 91 12.89 -14.93 3.18
N GLY A 92 11.91 -15.82 3.04
CA GLY A 92 10.73 -15.59 2.21
C GLY A 92 9.89 -14.40 2.69
N TRP A 93 9.72 -14.26 4.01
CA TRP A 93 9.07 -13.10 4.61
C TRP A 93 9.82 -11.80 4.29
N PHE A 94 11.15 -11.80 4.38
CA PHE A 94 11.96 -10.62 4.07
C PHE A 94 11.88 -10.21 2.60
N LEU A 95 11.86 -11.17 1.67
CA LEU A 95 11.65 -10.90 0.25
C LEU A 95 10.26 -10.30 -0.01
N CYS A 96 9.21 -10.89 0.56
CA CYS A 96 7.85 -10.36 0.46
C CYS A 96 7.76 -8.94 1.05
N PHE A 97 8.45 -8.70 2.16
CA PHE A 97 8.54 -7.38 2.79
C PHE A 97 9.17 -6.35 1.85
N ILE A 98 10.30 -6.67 1.21
CA ILE A 98 10.94 -5.76 0.24
C ILE A 98 10.02 -5.47 -0.94
N ILE A 99 9.42 -6.50 -1.55
CA ILE A 99 8.50 -6.34 -2.70
C ILE A 99 7.33 -5.43 -2.33
N TYR A 100 6.72 -5.68 -1.16
CA TYR A 100 5.62 -4.86 -0.64
C TYR A 100 6.03 -3.39 -0.49
N TRP A 101 7.21 -3.11 0.07
CA TRP A 101 7.69 -1.74 0.24
C TRP A 101 7.92 -1.01 -1.08
N VAL A 102 8.52 -1.68 -2.06
CA VAL A 102 8.71 -1.13 -3.41
C VAL A 102 7.35 -0.83 -4.05
N GLN A 103 6.38 -1.72 -3.87
CA GLN A 103 5.04 -1.55 -4.43
C GLN A 103 4.31 -0.36 -3.83
N VAL A 104 4.30 -0.21 -2.50
CA VAL A 104 3.67 0.94 -1.82
C VAL A 104 4.30 2.25 -2.28
N TYR A 105 5.62 2.29 -2.44
CA TYR A 105 6.31 3.48 -2.92
C TYR A 105 5.89 3.85 -4.36
N LYS A 106 5.83 2.86 -5.26
CA LYS A 106 5.36 3.07 -6.63
C LYS A 106 3.92 3.58 -6.66
N CYS A 107 3.02 2.96 -5.89
CA CYS A 107 1.62 3.39 -5.83
C CYS A 107 1.46 4.82 -5.31
N GLY A 108 2.14 5.16 -4.22
CA GLY A 108 2.10 6.52 -3.69
C GLY A 108 2.63 7.57 -4.67
N LYS A 109 3.67 7.23 -5.44
CA LYS A 109 4.25 8.12 -6.45
C LYS A 109 3.30 8.36 -7.63
N LEU A 110 2.59 7.31 -8.09
CA LEU A 110 1.63 7.41 -9.18
C LEU A 110 0.44 8.30 -8.82
N ILE A 111 -0.09 8.18 -7.59
CA ILE A 111 -1.17 9.04 -7.09
C ILE A 111 -0.74 10.50 -7.09
N LEU A 112 0.47 10.79 -6.59
CA LEU A 112 1.00 12.16 -6.56
C LEU A 112 1.19 12.74 -7.95
N ALA A 113 1.77 11.97 -8.88
CA ALA A 113 1.97 12.40 -10.25
C ALA A 113 0.64 12.75 -10.94
N ASN A 114 -0.39 11.92 -10.81
CA ASN A 114 -1.69 12.18 -11.46
C ASN A 114 -2.38 13.44 -10.90
N LYS A 115 -2.31 13.65 -9.57
CA LYS A 115 -2.83 14.89 -8.95
C LYS A 115 -2.11 16.15 -9.44
N GLU A 116 -0.80 16.05 -9.66
CA GLU A 116 -0.01 17.17 -10.19
C GLU A 116 -0.44 17.52 -11.63
N TYR A 117 -0.68 16.51 -12.48
CA TYR A 117 -1.24 16.72 -13.82
C TYR A 117 -2.62 17.38 -13.79
N GLU A 118 -3.54 16.87 -12.96
CA GLU A 118 -4.90 17.42 -12.83
C GLU A 118 -4.87 18.90 -12.41
N LEU A 119 -4.00 19.28 -11.46
CA LEU A 119 -3.84 20.67 -11.02
C LEU A 119 -3.27 21.57 -12.12
N LEU A 120 -2.29 21.08 -12.88
CA LEU A 120 -1.67 21.82 -13.99
C LEU A 120 -2.67 22.05 -15.13
N ASP A 121 -3.55 21.09 -15.40
CA ASP A 121 -4.58 21.24 -16.43
C ASP A 121 -5.63 22.28 -16.04
N VAL A 122 -6.08 22.28 -14.77
CA VAL A 122 -6.98 23.31 -14.24
C VAL A 122 -6.35 24.70 -14.27
N GLU A 123 -5.07 24.82 -13.93
CA GLU A 123 -4.35 26.09 -13.98
C GLU A 123 -4.21 26.62 -15.42
N ARG A 124 -3.91 25.75 -16.39
CA ARG A 124 -3.87 26.12 -17.81
C ARG A 124 -5.23 26.62 -18.32
N GLU A 125 -6.32 25.95 -17.97
CA GLU A 125 -7.67 26.38 -18.34
C GLU A 125 -8.07 27.71 -17.69
N ALA A 126 -7.64 27.95 -16.45
CA ALA A 126 -7.90 29.22 -15.75
C ALA A 126 -7.16 30.39 -16.43
N LEU A 127 -5.93 30.17 -16.87
CA LEU A 127 -5.13 31.16 -17.59
C LEU A 127 -5.76 31.51 -18.95
N ASP A 128 -6.23 30.52 -19.71
CA ASP A 128 -6.86 30.71 -21.03
C ASP A 128 -8.16 31.54 -20.93
N LYS A 129 -8.96 31.37 -19.87
CA LYS A 129 -10.20 32.15 -19.63
C LYS A 129 -9.97 33.60 -19.23
N THR A 130 -8.73 33.97 -18.87
CA THR A 130 -8.38 35.33 -18.40
C THR A 130 -7.60 36.16 -19.41
N SER A 131 -7.20 35.56 -20.54
CA SER A 131 -6.55 36.24 -21.68
C SER A 131 -7.55 36.68 -22.73
#